data_AF-A0A348TPJ6-F1
#
_entry.id   AF-A0A348TPJ6-F1
#
_cell.length_a   1.000
_cell.length_b   1.000
_cell.length_c   1.000
_cell.angle_alpha   90.00
_cell.angle_beta   90.00
_cell.angle_gamma   90.00
#
_symmetry.space_group_name_H-M   'P 1'
#
loop_
_entity.id
_entity.type
_entity.pdbx_description
1 polymer ?
#
loop_
_entity_poly.entity_id
_entity_poly.type
_entity_poly.pdbx_seq_one_letter_code
_entity_poly.pdbx_strand_id
1 'polypeptide(L)'
;MITIKNLHAQINGKEILKGLNLEVKAGEVHAIMGPNGAGKSTLANVLAGREDYEITAGEVIFDGQDLLELATEDRARAGLFLAFQYPVEIPG
;
A
#
# COMPACT_ATOMS: atom_id res chain seq x y z
N MET A 1 1.69 -3.90 12.94
CA MET A 1 1.12 -5.13 12.35
C MET A 1 0.21 -4.73 11.21
N ILE A 2 0.28 -5.40 10.06
CA ILE A 2 -0.59 -5.11 8.93
C ILE A 2 -1.30 -6.36 8.43
N THR A 3 -2.57 -6.22 8.07
CA THR A 3 -3.39 -7.27 7.48
C THR A 3 -4.11 -6.72 6.26
N ILE A 4 -3.91 -7.36 5.13
CA ILE A 4 -4.53 -7.05 3.84
C ILE A 4 -5.41 -8.22 3.48
N LYS A 5 -6.69 -7.95 3.22
CA LYS A 5 -7.64 -8.99 2.84
C LYS A 5 -8.36 -8.62 1.56
N ASN A 6 -8.25 -9.52 0.59
CA ASN A 6 -8.90 -9.44 -0.71
C ASN A 6 -8.78 -8.04 -1.35
N LEU A 7 -7.57 -7.45 -1.34
CA LEU A 7 -7.36 -6.10 -1.86
C LEU A 7 -7.37 -6.09 -3.38
N HIS A 8 -8.26 -5.29 -3.96
CA HIS A 8 -8.33 -4.98 -5.38
C HIS A 8 -8.04 -3.51 -5.61
N ALA A 9 -7.25 -3.21 -6.64
CA ALA A 9 -6.92 -1.84 -6.98
C ALA A 9 -6.61 -1.70 -8.48
N GLN A 10 -6.98 -0.55 -9.03
CA GLN A 10 -6.79 -0.19 -10.43
C GLN A 10 -6.14 1.18 -10.59
N ILE A 11 -5.56 1.41 -11.77
CA ILE A 11 -5.06 2.71 -12.21
C ILE A 11 -5.46 2.89 -13.66
N ASN A 12 -6.01 4.06 -14.01
CA ASN A 12 -6.50 4.35 -15.37
C ASN A 12 -7.42 3.25 -15.94
N GLY A 13 -8.33 2.72 -15.11
CA GLY A 13 -9.29 1.67 -15.48
C GLY A 13 -8.68 0.27 -15.68
N LYS A 14 -7.39 0.08 -15.43
CA LYS A 14 -6.73 -1.23 -15.49
C LYS A 14 -6.55 -1.80 -14.09
N GLU A 15 -7.21 -2.93 -13.82
CA GLU A 15 -7.03 -3.68 -12.58
C GLU A 15 -5.61 -4.27 -12.48
N ILE A 16 -4.91 -3.96 -11.38
CA ILE A 16 -3.54 -4.40 -11.12
C ILE A 16 -3.48 -5.36 -9.93
N LEU A 17 -4.08 -4.98 -8.80
CA LEU A 17 -4.23 -5.90 -7.65
C LEU A 17 -5.56 -6.62 -7.78
N LYS A 18 -5.54 -7.95 -7.64
CA LYS A 18 -6.65 -8.85 -7.96
C LYS A 18 -6.96 -9.78 -6.79
N GLY A 19 -7.37 -9.22 -5.65
CA GLY A 19 -7.68 -10.00 -4.45
C GLY A 19 -6.44 -10.42 -3.65
N LEU A 20 -5.54 -9.47 -3.39
CA LEU A 20 -4.31 -9.75 -2.63
C LEU A 20 -4.62 -9.95 -1.15
N ASN A 21 -4.03 -11.00 -0.56
CA ASN A 21 -4.07 -11.28 0.87
C ASN A 21 -2.65 -11.33 1.42
N LEU A 22 -2.40 -10.65 2.54
CA LEU A 22 -1.10 -10.60 3.20
C LEU A 22 -1.29 -10.29 4.69
N GLU A 23 -0.54 -10.96 5.55
CA GLU A 23 -0.45 -10.62 6.97
C GLU A 23 1.03 -10.50 7.34
N VAL A 24 1.40 -9.40 8.01
CA VAL A 24 2.75 -9.17 8.53
C VAL A 24 2.62 -8.81 10.01
N LYS A 25 3.17 -9.66 10.86
CA LYS A 25 3.11 -9.47 12.32
C LYS A 25 4.20 -8.52 12.80
N ALA A 26 4.02 -8.00 14.00
CA ALA A 26 5.01 -7.12 14.60
C ALA A 26 6.37 -7.83 14.74
N GLY A 27 7.45 -7.15 14.32
CA GLY A 27 8.81 -7.68 14.36
C GLY A 27 9.19 -8.58 13.17
N GLU A 28 8.27 -8.87 12.25
CA GLU A 28 8.58 -9.66 11.05
C GLU A 28 9.13 -8.79 9.91
N VAL A 29 10.00 -9.40 9.10
CA VAL A 29 10.49 -8.83 7.85
C VAL A 29 10.00 -9.71 6.70
N HIS A 30 9.23 -9.13 5.79
CA HIS A 30 8.68 -9.83 4.63
C HIS A 30 9.28 -9.28 3.35
N ALA A 31 9.53 -10.18 2.39
CA ALA A 31 9.98 -9.83 1.05
C ALA A 31 8.88 -10.12 0.03
N ILE A 32 8.51 -9.12 -0.76
CA ILE A 32 7.55 -9.28 -1.86
C ILE A 32 8.32 -9.32 -3.17
N MET A 33 8.27 -10.47 -3.84
CA MET A 33 9.01 -10.74 -5.08
C MET A 33 8.07 -11.05 -6.24
N GLY A 34 8.56 -10.87 -7.47
CA GLY A 34 7.80 -11.13 -8.69
C GLY A 34 8.29 -10.31 -9.87
N PRO A 35 7.86 -10.62 -11.10
CA PRO A 35 8.30 -9.92 -12.31
C PRO A 35 7.80 -8.46 -12.33
N ASN A 36 8.38 -7.64 -13.22
CA ASN A 36 7.89 -6.27 -13.44
C ASN A 36 6.43 -6.30 -13.91
N GLY A 37 5.63 -5.37 -13.41
CA GLY A 37 4.19 -5.32 -13.68
C GLY A 37 3.33 -6.26 -12.81
N ALA A 38 3.91 -7.10 -11.95
CA ALA A 38 3.15 -7.98 -11.05
C ALA A 38 2.40 -7.26 -9.89
N GLY A 39 2.39 -5.92 -9.86
CA GLY A 39 1.67 -5.15 -8.84
C GLY A 39 2.47 -4.82 -7.56
N LYS A 40 3.75 -5.16 -7.47
CA LYS A 40 4.60 -4.89 -6.27
C LYS A 40 4.64 -3.40 -5.90
N SER A 41 5.03 -2.54 -6.85
CA SER A 41 5.06 -1.09 -6.62
C SER A 41 3.66 -0.51 -6.46
N THR A 42 2.66 -1.11 -7.11
CA THR A 42 1.25 -0.74 -6.95
C THR A 42 0.79 -0.96 -5.52
N LEU A 43 1.08 -2.11 -4.90
CA LEU A 43 0.77 -2.37 -3.50
C LEU A 43 1.38 -1.29 -2.59
N ALA A 44 2.67 -0.99 -2.77
CA ALA A 44 3.35 0.04 -1.99
C ALA A 44 2.69 1.42 -2.13
N ASN A 45 2.33 1.82 -3.36
CA ASN A 45 1.67 3.09 -3.64
C ASN A 45 0.24 3.17 -3.08
N VAL A 46 -0.53 2.07 -3.14
CA VAL A 46 -1.89 1.98 -2.58
C VAL A 46 -1.86 2.10 -1.06
N LEU A 47 -0.94 1.39 -0.40
CA LEU A 47 -0.76 1.48 1.05
C LEU A 47 -0.35 2.90 1.46
N ALA A 48 0.52 3.55 0.69
CA ALA A 48 0.95 4.92 0.92
C ALA A 48 -0.12 6.00 0.60
N GLY A 49 -1.29 5.63 0.06
CA GLY A 49 -2.39 6.57 -0.16
C GLY A 49 -2.23 7.45 -1.40
N ARG A 50 -1.55 6.97 -2.46
CA ARG A 50 -1.46 7.73 -3.71
C ARG A 50 -2.81 7.79 -4.43
N GLU A 51 -3.28 9.00 -4.71
CA GLU A 51 -4.60 9.30 -5.30
C GLU A 51 -4.80 8.75 -6.72
N ASP A 52 -3.73 8.52 -7.47
CA ASP A 52 -3.81 7.96 -8.84
C ASP A 52 -4.36 6.51 -8.87
N TYR A 53 -4.42 5.84 -7.72
CA TYR A 53 -4.92 4.48 -7.59
C TYR A 53 -6.30 4.46 -6.95
N GLU A 54 -7.20 3.71 -7.58
CA GLU A 54 -8.54 3.46 -7.07
C GLU A 54 -8.59 2.07 -6.43
N ILE A 55 -9.02 2.00 -5.17
CA ILE A 55 -9.28 0.73 -4.47
C ILE A 55 -10.72 0.35 -4.75
N THR A 56 -10.92 -0.82 -5.36
CA THR A 56 -12.25 -1.26 -5.81
C THR A 56 -12.89 -2.27 -4.85
N ALA A 57 -12.10 -2.95 -4.02
CA ALA A 57 -12.57 -3.88 -2.99
C ALA A 57 -11.44 -4.22 -1.99
N GLY A 58 -11.84 -4.76 -0.83
CA GLY A 58 -10.94 -5.28 0.19
C GLY A 58 -10.75 -4.34 1.37
N GLU A 59 -9.98 -4.81 2.36
CA GLU A 59 -9.67 -4.06 3.59
C GLU A 59 -8.17 -4.12 3.88
N VAL A 60 -7.65 -3.05 4.48
CA VAL A 60 -6.28 -2.99 5.01
C VAL A 60 -6.33 -2.51 6.44
N ILE A 61 -6.00 -3.39 7.38
CA ILE A 61 -5.91 -3.05 8.80
C ILE A 61 -4.44 -2.83 9.17
N PHE A 62 -4.13 -1.65 9.71
CA PHE A 62 -2.81 -1.32 10.22
C PHE A 62 -2.92 -0.97 11.71
N ASP A 63 -2.28 -1.77 12.55
CA ASP A 63 -2.30 -1.62 14.02
C ASP A 63 -3.70 -1.39 14.60
N GLY A 64 -4.69 -2.12 14.07
CA GLY A 64 -6.09 -2.09 14.52
C GLY A 64 -6.96 -1.01 13.90
N GLN A 65 -6.43 -0.19 13.00
CA GLN A 65 -7.16 0.86 12.29
C GLN A 65 -7.36 0.49 10.83
N ASP A 66 -8.49 0.89 10.24
CA ASP A 66 -8.67 0.81 8.79
C ASP A 66 -7.78 1.86 8.13
N LEU A 67 -6.74 1.39 7.43
CA LEU A 67 -5.76 2.25 6.78
C LEU A 67 -6.37 3.00 5.58
N LEU A 68 -7.38 2.41 4.93
CA LEU A 68 -7.93 2.95 3.69
C LEU A 68 -8.77 4.21 3.90
N GLU A 69 -9.34 4.37 5.10
CA GLU A 69 -10.10 5.57 5.50
C GLU A 69 -9.19 6.75 5.91
N LEU A 70 -7.90 6.52 6.13
CA LEU A 70 -6.96 7.55 6.56
C LEU A 70 -6.39 8.33 5.38
N ALA A 71 -6.27 9.64 5.56
CA ALA A 71 -5.47 10.51 4.71
C ALA A 71 -3.98 10.13 4.79
N THR A 72 -3.21 10.44 3.73
CA THR A 72 -1.80 10.04 3.59
C THR A 72 -0.93 10.48 4.77
N GLU A 73 -1.11 11.72 5.26
CA GLU A 73 -0.41 12.25 6.42
C GLU A 73 -0.77 11.51 7.72
N ASP A 74 -2.01 11.04 7.86
CA ASP A 74 -2.46 10.32 9.05
C ASP A 74 -1.96 8.88 9.04
N ARG A 75 -1.83 8.25 7.85
CA ARG A 75 -1.12 6.97 7.70
C ARG A 75 0.34 7.09 8.14
N ALA A 76 1.02 8.18 7.75
CA ALA A 76 2.40 8.45 8.16
C ALA A 76 2.51 8.67 9.68
N ARG A 77 1.60 9.44 10.28
CA ARG A 77 1.53 9.64 11.73
C ARG A 77 1.24 8.35 12.50
N ALA A 78 0.45 7.44 11.92
CA ALA A 78 0.20 6.12 12.49
C ALA A 78 1.44 5.20 12.46
N GLY A 79 2.48 5.55 11.69
CA GLY A 79 3.75 4.84 11.62
C GLY A 79 3.99 4.10 10.31
N LEU A 80 3.13 4.26 9.30
CA LEU A 80 3.37 3.72 7.97
C LEU A 80 4.41 4.58 7.22
N PHE A 81 5.49 3.97 6.76
CA PHE A 81 6.51 4.66 5.98
C PHE A 81 6.76 3.96 4.65
N LEU A 82 6.80 4.75 3.57
CA LEU A 82 7.22 4.31 2.25
C LEU A 82 8.59 4.90 1.93
N ALA A 83 9.61 4.05 1.82
CA ALA A 83 10.89 4.43 1.23
C ALA A 83 10.72 4.56 -0.30
N PHE A 84 10.88 5.77 -0.83
CA PHE A 84 10.76 6.02 -2.27
C PHE A 84 11.94 5.44 -3.04
N GLN A 85 11.65 4.87 -4.21
CA GLN A 85 12.69 4.40 -5.14
C GLN A 85 13.54 5.57 -5.66
N TYR A 86 12.89 6.73 -5.89
CA TYR A 86 13.52 7.97 -6.30
C TYR A 86 12.98 9.10 -5.41
N PRO A 87 13.69 9.46 -4.34
CA PRO A 87 13.31 10.59 -3.48
C PRO A 87 13.25 11.89 -4.27
N VAL A 88 12.24 12.72 -4.00
CA VAL A 88 12.12 14.04 -4.61
C VAL A 88 13.14 14.97 -3.96
N GLU A 89 13.86 15.72 -4.78
CA GLU A 89 14.75 16.78 -4.30
C GLU A 89 13.92 18.01 -3.90
N ILE A 90 14.20 18.56 -2.71
CA ILE A 90 13.64 19.83 -2.27
C ILE A 90 14.75 20.88 -2.43
N PRO A 91 14.65 21.81 -3.38
CA PRO A 91 15.68 22.83 -3.57
C PRO A 91 15.76 23.77 -2.35
N GLY A 92 16.97 24.22 -2.05
CA GLY A 92 17.30 25.23 -1.03
C GLY A 92 18.00 26.42 -1.64
#